data_AF-A0A357IGF5-F1
#
_entry.id   AF-A0A357IGF5-F1
#
_cell.length_a   1.000
_cell.length_b   1.000
_cell.length_c   1.000
_cell.angle_alpha   90.00
_cell.angle_beta   90.00
_cell.angle_gamma   90.00
#
_symmetry.space_group_name_H-M   'P 1'
#
loop_
_entity.id
_entity.type
_entity.pdbx_description
1 polymer ?
#
loop_
_entity_poly.entity_id
_entity_poly.type
_entity_poly.pdbx_seq_one_letter_code
_entity_poly.pdbx_strand_id
1 'polypeptide(L)'
;INFILAILVALLILVLLVLVSTSFEPQGIALTLVAIIFMRSFAIQGAMTGVYLDFFSDNPVTWYSHANIINKLITYPYDAPLGFIIGNTMGGNWNFNANASFWATDGFAALGVFGVFVIAFIIAVFLLFTKLLIAQKLTPIAATASIPFIMALGNGSFFTNLITGGGIVLFLLIRLVSRLEKS
;
A
#
# COMPACT_ATOMS: atom_id res chain seq x y z
N ILE A 1 -18.05 -12.11 7.37
CA ILE A 1 -18.37 -11.58 6.01
C ILE A 1 -19.54 -10.59 6.05
N ASN A 2 -20.72 -10.95 6.59
CA ASN A 2 -21.90 -10.06 6.60
C ASN A 2 -21.71 -8.74 7.35
N PHE A 3 -20.95 -8.72 8.45
CA PHE A 3 -20.73 -7.50 9.24
C PHE A 3 -19.83 -6.47 8.53
N ILE A 4 -18.73 -6.92 7.91
CA ILE A 4 -17.82 -6.05 7.15
C ILE A 4 -18.54 -5.49 5.93
N LEU A 5 -19.30 -6.34 5.22
CA LEU A 5 -20.11 -5.91 4.09
C LEU A 5 -21.15 -4.85 4.52
N ALA A 6 -21.82 -5.06 5.65
CA ALA A 6 -22.77 -4.08 6.20
C ALA A 6 -22.09 -2.73 6.54
N ILE A 7 -20.87 -2.74 7.11
CA ILE A 7 -20.10 -1.53 7.38
C ILE A 7 -19.74 -0.81 6.07
N LEU A 8 -19.25 -1.53 5.08
CA LEU A 8 -18.88 -0.95 3.78
C LEU A 8 -20.10 -0.33 3.08
N VAL A 9 -21.24 -1.03 3.10
CA VAL A 9 -22.51 -0.54 2.55
C VAL A 9 -23.01 0.67 3.33
N ALA A 10 -22.94 0.67 4.66
CA ALA A 10 -23.34 1.80 5.48
C ALA A 10 -22.46 3.05 5.22
N LEU A 11 -21.15 2.87 5.08
CA LEU A 11 -20.23 3.96 4.71
C LEU A 11 -20.56 4.52 3.33
N LEU A 12 -20.85 3.66 2.35
CA LEU A 12 -21.24 4.08 1.01
C LEU A 12 -22.56 4.88 1.02
N ILE A 13 -23.57 4.39 1.76
CA ILE A 13 -24.86 5.07 1.90
C ILE A 13 -24.69 6.43 2.58
N LEU A 14 -23.88 6.51 3.64
CA LEU A 14 -23.58 7.77 4.33
C LEU A 14 -22.99 8.82 3.37
N VAL A 15 -22.08 8.41 2.49
CA VAL A 15 -21.49 9.32 1.50
C VAL A 15 -22.51 9.79 0.47
N LEU A 16 -23.34 8.89 -0.04
CA LEU A 16 -24.40 9.26 -0.97
C LEU A 16 -25.39 10.23 -0.32
N LEU A 17 -25.76 10.01 0.94
CA LEU A 17 -26.62 10.93 1.70
C LEU A 17 -25.97 12.31 1.87
N VAL A 18 -24.68 12.36 2.17
CA VAL A 18 -23.97 13.65 2.31
C VAL A 18 -23.93 14.37 0.96
N LEU A 19 -23.58 13.70 -0.13
CA LEU A 19 -23.54 14.29 -1.48
C LEU A 19 -24.91 14.82 -1.93
N VAL A 20 -25.98 14.07 -1.66
CA VAL A 20 -27.36 14.50 -1.95
C VAL A 20 -27.74 15.70 -1.07
N SER A 21 -27.42 15.66 0.23
CA SER A 21 -27.73 16.76 1.16
C SER A 21 -27.02 18.07 0.82
N THR A 22 -25.83 18.00 0.22
CA THR A 22 -25.08 19.17 -0.22
C THR A 22 -25.38 19.56 -1.67
N SER A 23 -26.33 18.91 -2.35
CA SER A 23 -26.64 19.18 -3.77
C SER A 23 -25.41 19.15 -4.69
N PHE A 24 -24.41 18.33 -4.33
CA PHE A 24 -23.11 18.27 -5.02
C PHE A 24 -22.32 19.59 -5.03
N GLU A 25 -22.70 20.59 -4.23
CA GLU A 25 -21.91 21.81 -4.03
C GLU A 25 -20.54 21.43 -3.43
N PRO A 26 -19.41 21.82 -4.04
CA PRO A 26 -18.07 21.40 -3.63
C PRO A 26 -17.57 22.09 -2.35
N GLN A 27 -18.48 22.63 -1.53
CA GLN A 27 -18.16 23.57 -0.44
C GLN A 27 -18.75 23.10 0.89
N GLY A 28 -17.95 23.12 1.95
CA GLY A 28 -18.43 22.88 3.32
C GLY A 28 -17.63 21.82 4.10
N ILE A 29 -17.59 21.99 5.42
CA ILE A 29 -16.81 21.15 6.34
C ILE A 29 -17.22 19.68 6.27
N ALA A 30 -18.53 19.40 6.16
CA ALA A 30 -19.05 18.04 6.07
C ALA A 30 -18.56 17.32 4.80
N LEU A 31 -18.58 18.00 3.65
CA LEU A 31 -18.07 17.44 2.40
C LEU A 31 -16.56 17.26 2.47
N THR A 32 -15.81 18.20 3.03
CA THR A 32 -14.36 18.07 3.22
C THR A 32 -14.01 16.87 4.09
N LEU A 33 -14.73 16.63 5.19
CA LEU A 33 -14.50 15.47 6.05
C LEU A 33 -14.79 14.16 5.34
N VAL A 34 -15.93 14.08 4.63
CA VAL A 34 -16.27 12.89 3.84
C VAL A 34 -15.25 12.65 2.73
N ALA A 35 -14.86 13.70 2.00
CA ALA A 35 -13.86 13.64 0.95
C ALA A 35 -12.51 13.19 1.49
N ILE A 36 -12.04 13.71 2.63
CA ILE A 36 -10.78 13.29 3.26
C ILE A 36 -10.84 11.80 3.60
N ILE A 37 -11.92 11.33 4.25
CA ILE A 37 -12.06 9.93 4.64
C ILE A 37 -12.07 9.03 3.41
N PHE A 38 -12.87 9.35 2.39
CA PHE A 38 -12.99 8.51 1.20
C PHE A 38 -11.76 8.56 0.29
N MET A 39 -11.23 9.77 0.05
CA MET A 39 -10.03 9.93 -0.76
C MET A 39 -8.84 9.24 -0.10
N ARG A 40 -8.60 9.46 1.20
CA ARG A 40 -7.44 8.84 1.86
C ARG A 40 -7.57 7.33 2.05
N SER A 41 -8.80 6.83 2.24
CA SER A 41 -8.98 5.39 2.50
C SER A 41 -9.00 4.56 1.22
N PHE A 42 -9.60 5.08 0.13
CA PHE A 42 -9.85 4.28 -1.07
C PHE A 42 -9.37 4.95 -2.35
N ALA A 43 -9.77 6.21 -2.59
CA ALA A 43 -9.61 6.79 -3.92
C ALA A 43 -8.14 7.11 -4.27
N ILE A 44 -7.36 7.65 -3.32
CA ILE A 44 -5.97 8.04 -3.56
C ILE A 44 -5.13 6.82 -3.90
N GLN A 45 -5.27 5.70 -3.18
CA GLN A 45 -4.46 4.51 -3.43
C GLN A 45 -4.71 3.90 -4.82
N GLY A 46 -5.97 3.91 -5.28
CA GLY A 46 -6.32 3.51 -6.64
C GLY A 46 -5.82 4.51 -7.69
N ALA A 47 -6.08 5.80 -7.48
CA ALA A 47 -5.66 6.85 -8.42
C ALA A 47 -4.14 6.91 -8.59
N MET A 48 -3.37 6.78 -7.50
CA MET A 48 -1.91 6.74 -7.53
C MET A 48 -1.38 5.58 -8.36
N THR A 49 -2.08 4.45 -8.40
CA THR A 49 -1.68 3.32 -9.24
C THR A 49 -1.77 3.66 -10.72
N GLY A 50 -2.81 4.42 -11.14
CA GLY A 50 -2.94 4.93 -12.50
C GLY A 50 -1.85 5.96 -12.85
N VAL A 51 -1.57 6.90 -11.94
CA VAL A 51 -0.50 7.90 -12.14
C VAL A 51 0.86 7.22 -12.34
N TYR A 52 1.17 6.19 -11.56
CA TYR A 52 2.41 5.43 -11.73
C TYR A 52 2.44 4.69 -13.08
N LEU A 53 1.32 4.07 -13.48
CA LEU A 53 1.23 3.41 -14.78
C LEU A 53 1.51 4.38 -15.94
N ASP A 54 0.86 5.54 -15.94
CA ASP A 54 1.02 6.54 -16.99
C ASP A 54 2.48 7.04 -17.05
N PHE A 55 3.07 7.36 -15.89
CA PHE A 55 4.46 7.83 -15.84
C PHE A 55 5.44 6.76 -16.34
N PHE A 56 5.35 5.52 -15.85
CA PHE A 56 6.27 4.44 -16.22
C PHE A 56 6.00 3.83 -17.60
N SER A 57 4.96 4.28 -18.30
CA SER A 57 4.76 3.93 -19.71
C SER A 57 5.72 4.68 -20.63
N ASP A 58 6.06 5.93 -20.27
CA ASP A 58 6.94 6.79 -21.06
C ASP A 58 8.35 6.98 -20.44
N ASN A 59 8.58 6.51 -19.21
CA ASN A 59 9.81 6.71 -18.45
C ASN A 59 10.49 5.40 -18.04
N PRO A 60 11.82 5.39 -17.81
CA PRO A 60 12.56 4.16 -17.50
C PRO A 60 12.15 3.56 -16.14
N VAL A 61 11.86 2.26 -16.14
CA VAL A 61 11.56 1.54 -14.89
C VAL A 61 12.78 1.47 -13.95
N THR A 62 12.51 1.35 -12.66
CA THR A 62 13.53 1.39 -11.60
C THR A 62 14.25 0.07 -11.37
N TRP A 63 13.76 -1.06 -11.88
CA TRP A 63 14.36 -2.40 -11.60
C TRP A 63 14.54 -2.67 -10.10
N TYR A 64 13.56 -2.26 -9.29
CA TYR A 64 13.57 -2.31 -7.82
C TYR A 64 14.66 -1.47 -7.13
N SER A 65 15.49 -0.71 -7.86
CA SER A 65 16.55 0.13 -7.27
C SER A 65 16.03 1.28 -6.41
N HIS A 66 14.72 1.56 -6.43
CA HIS A 66 14.08 2.47 -5.48
C HIS A 66 14.14 1.97 -4.03
N ALA A 67 14.38 0.67 -3.81
CA ALA A 67 14.71 0.14 -2.50
C ALA A 67 16.19 0.37 -2.19
N ASN A 68 16.49 0.96 -1.02
CA ASN A 68 17.86 1.35 -0.61
C ASN A 68 18.93 0.25 -0.74
N ILE A 69 18.54 -1.01 -0.62
CA ILE A 69 19.47 -2.15 -0.72
C ILE A 69 19.80 -2.46 -2.18
N ILE A 70 18.81 -2.36 -3.06
CA ILE A 70 18.96 -2.68 -4.49
C ILE A 70 19.64 -1.55 -5.24
N ASN A 71 19.48 -0.29 -4.77
CA ASN A 71 20.24 0.86 -5.28
C ASN A 71 21.77 0.65 -5.23
N LYS A 72 22.27 -0.17 -4.29
CA LYS A 72 23.70 -0.51 -4.22
C LYS A 72 24.19 -1.43 -5.35
N LEU A 73 23.28 -2.14 -6.00
CA LEU A 73 23.57 -3.12 -7.05
C LEU A 73 23.17 -2.61 -8.43
N ILE A 74 22.06 -1.88 -8.51
CA ILE A 74 21.49 -1.36 -9.76
C ILE A 74 21.36 0.15 -9.61
N THR A 75 21.90 0.89 -10.58
CA THR A 75 21.81 2.35 -10.61
C THR A 75 20.36 2.79 -10.74
N TYR A 76 19.90 3.59 -9.77
CA TYR A 76 18.58 4.19 -9.80
C TYR A 76 18.51 5.29 -10.88
N PRO A 77 17.53 5.26 -11.80
CA PRO A 77 17.52 6.11 -12.99
C PRO A 77 17.04 7.56 -12.75
N TYR A 78 16.74 7.94 -11.50
CA TYR A 78 16.19 9.26 -11.16
C TYR A 78 17.00 9.95 -10.05
N ASP A 79 16.94 11.28 -10.01
CA ASP A 79 17.72 12.10 -9.07
C ASP A 79 17.07 12.30 -7.69
N ALA A 80 15.81 11.90 -7.53
CA ALA A 80 15.05 12.06 -6.28
C ALA A 80 14.29 10.78 -5.90
N PRO A 81 13.91 10.60 -4.63
CA PRO A 81 13.15 9.43 -4.21
C PRO A 81 11.84 9.32 -5.00
N LEU A 82 11.44 8.08 -5.30
CA LEU A 82 10.37 7.75 -6.24
C LEU A 82 9.07 8.55 -6.00
N GLY A 83 8.63 8.68 -4.75
CA GLY A 83 7.42 9.43 -4.42
C GLY A 83 7.51 10.93 -4.74
N PHE A 84 8.69 11.55 -4.67
CA PHE A 84 8.86 12.96 -5.06
C PHE A 84 8.94 13.14 -6.57
N ILE A 85 9.49 12.17 -7.30
CA ILE A 85 9.47 12.17 -8.78
C ILE A 85 8.04 12.15 -9.28
N ILE A 86 7.22 11.23 -8.77
CA ILE A 86 5.81 11.15 -9.13
C ILE A 86 5.03 12.37 -8.61
N GLY A 87 5.37 12.87 -7.42
CA GLY A 87 4.74 14.07 -6.91
C GLY A 87 4.98 15.30 -7.79
N ASN A 88 6.18 15.42 -8.37
CA ASN A 88 6.52 16.47 -9.31
C ASN A 88 5.73 16.37 -10.63
N THR A 89 5.50 15.15 -11.13
CA THR A 89 4.75 14.94 -12.39
C THR A 89 3.26 15.25 -12.24
N MET A 90 2.72 15.15 -11.02
CA MET A 90 1.33 15.53 -10.71
C MET A 90 1.11 17.06 -10.60
N GLY A 91 2.12 17.88 -10.92
CA GLY A 91 2.06 19.33 -10.73
C GLY A 91 2.34 19.77 -9.27
N GLY A 92 2.74 18.84 -8.41
CA GLY A 92 3.31 19.17 -7.11
C GLY A 92 4.72 19.75 -7.26
N ASN A 93 5.13 20.62 -6.33
CA ASN A 93 6.54 20.97 -6.23
C ASN A 93 7.35 19.75 -5.71
N TRP A 94 8.68 19.80 -5.74
CA TRP A 94 9.60 18.79 -5.19
C TRP A 94 9.43 18.47 -3.69
N ASN A 95 8.47 19.11 -3.02
CA ASN A 95 8.08 18.88 -1.63
C ASN A 95 6.88 17.93 -1.48
N PHE A 96 6.24 17.51 -2.57
CA PHE A 96 5.10 16.59 -2.52
C PHE A 96 5.55 15.15 -2.68
N ASN A 97 5.42 14.35 -1.61
CA ASN A 97 5.71 12.92 -1.65
C ASN A 97 4.45 12.12 -2.02
N ALA A 98 4.36 11.72 -3.28
CA ALA A 98 3.28 10.92 -3.83
C ALA A 98 3.59 9.41 -3.65
N ASN A 99 3.59 8.99 -2.38
CA ASN A 99 3.68 7.58 -2.01
C ASN A 99 2.47 6.80 -2.56
N ALA A 100 2.71 5.55 -2.92
CA ALA A 100 1.70 4.67 -3.47
C ALA A 100 1.90 3.24 -2.95
N SER A 101 0.89 2.39 -3.15
CA SER A 101 0.92 1.00 -2.73
C SER A 101 2.06 0.18 -3.36
N PHE A 102 2.33 -0.99 -2.81
CA PHE A 102 3.30 -1.94 -3.38
C PHE A 102 2.98 -2.31 -4.85
N TRP A 103 1.72 -2.25 -5.27
CA TRP A 103 1.33 -2.49 -6.67
C TRP A 103 1.93 -1.44 -7.61
N ALA A 104 1.92 -0.18 -7.18
CA ALA A 104 2.45 0.94 -7.93
C ALA A 104 3.98 0.99 -7.87
N THR A 105 4.55 0.80 -6.67
CA THR A 105 5.99 0.96 -6.43
C THR A 105 6.79 -0.29 -6.84
N ASP A 106 6.49 -1.47 -6.28
CA ASP A 106 7.22 -2.71 -6.60
C ASP A 106 6.67 -3.43 -7.84
N GLY A 107 5.50 -3.02 -8.34
CA GLY A 107 4.94 -3.48 -9.60
C GLY A 107 5.33 -2.56 -10.75
N PHE A 108 4.54 -1.52 -10.98
CA PHE A 108 4.70 -0.62 -12.12
C PHE A 108 6.05 0.10 -12.14
N ALA A 109 6.48 0.71 -11.03
CA ALA A 109 7.76 1.41 -11.02
C ALA A 109 8.96 0.47 -11.12
N ALA A 110 8.84 -0.81 -10.75
CA ALA A 110 9.95 -1.75 -10.79
C ALA A 110 10.16 -2.36 -12.18
N LEU A 111 9.11 -2.90 -12.80
CA LEU A 111 9.19 -3.64 -14.07
C LEU A 111 8.01 -3.34 -15.01
N GLY A 112 7.35 -2.19 -14.84
CA GLY A 112 6.15 -1.84 -15.60
C GLY A 112 5.00 -2.80 -15.33
N VAL A 113 4.16 -3.04 -16.35
CA VAL A 113 3.00 -3.93 -16.25
C VAL A 113 3.38 -5.35 -15.82
N PHE A 114 4.53 -5.85 -16.29
CA PHE A 114 5.00 -7.19 -15.90
C PHE A 114 5.32 -7.29 -14.41
N GLY A 115 5.82 -6.21 -13.81
CA GLY A 115 6.13 -6.14 -12.38
C GLY A 115 4.92 -6.40 -11.48
N VAL A 116 3.72 -6.04 -11.92
CA VAL A 116 2.47 -6.30 -11.19
C VAL A 116 2.29 -7.80 -10.95
N PHE A 117 2.50 -8.63 -11.97
CA PHE A 117 2.40 -10.08 -11.84
C PHE A 117 3.51 -10.65 -10.94
N VAL A 118 4.72 -10.11 -11.05
CA VAL A 118 5.87 -10.51 -10.23
C VAL A 118 5.60 -10.21 -8.76
N ILE A 119 5.17 -8.99 -8.41
CA ILE A 119 4.91 -8.63 -7.01
C ILE A 119 3.69 -9.38 -6.45
N ALA A 120 2.67 -9.64 -7.27
CA ALA A 120 1.54 -10.49 -6.88
C ALA A 120 2.01 -11.88 -6.46
N PHE A 121 2.88 -12.49 -7.27
CA PHE A 121 3.44 -13.80 -6.99
C PHE A 121 4.30 -13.78 -5.72
N ILE A 122 5.17 -12.78 -5.54
CA ILE A 122 6.01 -12.64 -4.35
C ILE A 122 5.16 -12.53 -3.09
N ILE A 123 4.09 -11.72 -3.12
CA ILE A 123 3.19 -11.57 -1.97
C ILE A 123 2.39 -12.85 -1.72
N ALA A 124 1.94 -13.55 -2.76
CA ALA A 124 1.27 -14.84 -2.60
C ALA A 124 2.18 -15.86 -1.91
N VAL A 125 3.44 -15.98 -2.36
CA VAL A 125 4.45 -16.83 -1.73
C VAL A 125 4.70 -16.40 -0.28
N PHE A 126 4.82 -15.10 -0.02
CA PHE A 126 5.00 -14.57 1.33
C PHE A 126 3.84 -14.94 2.26
N LEU A 127 2.59 -14.78 1.81
CA LEU A 127 1.40 -15.15 2.57
C LEU A 127 1.30 -16.67 2.81
N LEU A 128 1.73 -17.49 1.85
CA LEU A 128 1.83 -18.94 2.05
C LEU A 128 2.89 -19.28 3.11
N PHE A 129 4.03 -18.60 3.08
CA PHE A 129 5.08 -18.76 4.10
C PHE A 129 4.58 -18.37 5.49
N THR A 130 3.89 -17.24 5.64
CA THR A 130 3.36 -16.82 6.95
C THR A 130 2.32 -17.82 7.48
N LYS A 131 1.45 -18.35 6.60
CA LYS A 131 0.50 -19.41 6.96
C LYS A 131 1.18 -20.68 7.48
N LEU A 132 2.33 -21.08 6.93
CA LEU A 132 3.10 -22.24 7.41
C LEU A 132 3.80 -21.98 8.75
N LEU A 133 4.18 -20.73 9.02
CA LEU A 133 4.91 -20.34 10.22
C LEU A 133 4.02 -20.18 11.46
N ILE A 134 2.75 -19.83 11.27
CA ILE A 134 1.82 -19.47 12.34
C ILE A 134 0.94 -20.68 12.72
N ALA A 135 0.90 -21.04 14.01
CA ALA A 135 -0.04 -22.04 14.50
C ALA A 135 -1.50 -21.56 14.30
N GLN A 136 -2.39 -22.46 13.88
CA GLN A 136 -3.79 -22.11 13.59
C GLN A 136 -4.49 -21.35 14.73
N LYS A 137 -4.20 -21.71 16.00
CA LYS A 137 -4.77 -21.05 17.19
C LYS A 137 -4.35 -19.58 17.33
N LEU A 138 -3.16 -19.22 16.84
CA LEU A 138 -2.62 -17.86 16.90
C LEU A 138 -2.96 -17.02 15.67
N THR A 139 -3.66 -17.58 14.68
CA THR A 139 -4.03 -16.85 13.44
C THR A 139 -4.73 -15.51 13.73
N PRO A 140 -5.71 -15.41 14.67
CA PRO A 140 -6.38 -14.13 14.95
C PRO A 140 -5.42 -13.08 15.54
N ILE A 141 -4.52 -13.51 16.42
CA ILE A 141 -3.52 -12.63 17.05
C ILE A 141 -2.51 -12.16 16.00
N ALA A 142 -1.99 -13.07 15.19
CA ALA A 142 -1.05 -12.76 14.12
C ALA A 142 -1.67 -11.83 13.06
N ALA A 143 -2.93 -12.06 12.69
CA ALA A 143 -3.66 -11.18 11.77
C ALA A 143 -3.82 -9.77 12.32
N THR A 144 -4.17 -9.65 13.61
CA THR A 144 -4.34 -8.35 14.28
C THR A 144 -3.00 -7.61 14.43
N ALA A 145 -1.94 -8.33 14.83
CA ALA A 145 -0.60 -7.78 14.94
C ALA A 145 -0.03 -7.33 13.58
N SER A 146 -0.51 -7.92 12.48
CA SER A 146 -0.10 -7.59 11.11
C SER A 146 -0.86 -6.39 10.51
N ILE A 147 -1.87 -5.83 11.19
CA ILE A 147 -2.63 -4.68 10.67
C ILE A 147 -1.72 -3.49 10.29
N PRO A 148 -0.77 -3.03 11.14
CA PRO A 148 0.10 -1.91 10.77
C PRO A 148 0.95 -2.20 9.54
N PHE A 149 1.44 -3.45 9.41
CA PHE A 149 2.18 -3.88 8.23
C PHE A 149 1.32 -3.87 6.97
N ILE A 150 0.10 -4.39 7.05
CA ILE A 150 -0.86 -4.37 5.93
C ILE A 150 -1.21 -2.93 5.51
N MET A 151 -1.39 -2.04 6.48
CA MET A 151 -1.61 -0.61 6.19
C MET A 151 -0.40 0.03 5.52
N ALA A 152 0.83 -0.31 5.95
CA ALA A 152 2.05 0.19 5.34
C ALA A 152 2.20 -0.26 3.88
N LEU A 153 1.81 -1.49 3.55
CA LEU A 153 1.77 -1.99 2.17
C LEU A 153 0.82 -1.19 1.27
N GLY A 154 -0.26 -0.65 1.84
CA GLY A 154 -1.16 0.23 1.12
C GLY A 154 -0.51 1.54 0.66
N ASN A 155 0.55 2.00 1.32
CA ASN A 155 1.15 3.33 1.12
C ASN A 155 2.68 3.29 0.92
N GLY A 156 3.23 2.15 0.50
CA GLY A 156 4.65 2.04 0.20
C GLY A 156 5.05 0.69 -0.36
N SER A 157 6.33 0.55 -0.66
CA SER A 157 6.95 -0.68 -1.15
C SER A 157 6.91 -1.80 -0.10
N PHE A 158 6.56 -3.00 -0.55
CA PHE A 158 6.67 -4.26 0.18
C PHE A 158 8.09 -4.50 0.71
N PHE A 159 9.13 -4.34 -0.11
CA PHE A 159 10.50 -4.61 0.32
C PHE A 159 10.97 -3.63 1.39
N THR A 160 10.66 -2.35 1.22
CA THR A 160 10.96 -1.32 2.23
C THR A 160 10.21 -1.60 3.53
N ASN A 161 8.91 -1.89 3.47
CA ASN A 161 8.12 -2.19 4.66
C ASN A 161 8.54 -3.50 5.35
N LEU A 162 9.02 -4.49 4.59
CA LEU A 162 9.50 -5.76 5.13
C LEU A 162 10.82 -5.59 5.89
N ILE A 163 11.76 -4.83 5.31
CA ILE A 163 13.12 -4.69 5.84
C ILE A 163 13.22 -3.54 6.85
N THR A 164 12.86 -2.31 6.45
CA THR A 164 12.99 -1.13 7.30
C THR A 164 11.72 -0.83 8.10
N GLY A 165 10.55 -1.24 7.59
CA GLY A 165 9.27 -1.10 8.30
C GLY A 165 9.05 -2.11 9.44
N GLY A 166 10.03 -2.97 9.72
CA GLY A 166 9.98 -3.92 10.83
C GLY A 166 9.12 -5.17 10.56
N GLY A 167 8.67 -5.39 9.32
CA GLY A 167 7.87 -6.56 8.96
C GLY A 167 8.55 -7.88 9.33
N ILE A 168 9.86 -8.03 9.04
CA ILE A 168 10.63 -9.23 9.42
C ILE A 168 10.60 -9.45 10.95
N VAL A 169 10.82 -8.39 11.73
CA VAL A 169 10.82 -8.45 13.19
C VAL A 169 9.46 -8.90 13.70
N LEU A 170 8.38 -8.35 13.15
CA LEU A 170 7.00 -8.73 13.49
C LEU A 170 6.77 -10.24 13.28
N PHE A 171 7.11 -10.78 12.10
CA PHE A 171 6.90 -12.20 11.83
C PHE A 171 7.81 -13.12 12.65
N LEU A 172 9.02 -12.67 13.00
CA LEU A 172 9.90 -13.39 13.95
C LEU A 172 9.30 -13.45 15.36
N LEU A 173 8.73 -12.35 15.85
CA LEU A 173 8.05 -12.32 17.15
C LEU A 173 6.83 -13.23 17.18
N ILE A 174 5.99 -13.18 16.14
CA ILE A 174 4.83 -14.08 16.01
C ILE A 174 5.30 -15.54 15.99
N ARG A 175 6.41 -15.84 15.28
CA ARG A 175 6.98 -17.19 15.24
C ARG A 175 7.48 -17.66 16.60
N LEU A 176 8.11 -16.78 17.38
CA LEU A 176 8.60 -17.06 18.73
C LEU A 176 7.42 -17.40 19.66
N VAL A 177 6.38 -16.55 19.68
CA VAL A 177 5.15 -16.80 20.46
C VAL A 177 4.53 -18.14 20.04
N SER A 178 4.47 -18.43 18.74
CA SER A 178 3.97 -19.70 18.23
C SER A 178 4.83 -20.92 18.59
N ARG A 179 6.11 -20.76 18.97
CA ARG A 179 6.91 -21.85 19.54
C ARG A 179 6.58 -22.08 21.01
N LEU A 180 6.46 -21.00 21.78
CA LEU A 180 6.20 -21.06 23.23
C LEU A 180 4.85 -21.71 23.55
N GLU A 181 3.83 -21.52 22.72
CA GLU A 181 2.54 -22.23 22.90
C GLU A 181 2.59 -23.72 22.53
N LYS A 182 3.62 -24.17 21.81
CA LYS A 182 3.76 -25.57 21.39
C LYS A 182 4.58 -26.41 22.39
N SER A 183 5.33 -25.79 23.30
CA SER A 183 6.10 -26.45 24.38
C SER A 183 5.27 -26.56 25.65
#